data_AF-R5PY50-F1
#
_entry.id   AF-R5PY50-F1
#
_cell.length_a   1.000
_cell.length_b   1.000
_cell.length_c   1.000
_cell.angle_alpha   90.00
_cell.angle_beta   90.00
_cell.angle_gamma   90.00
#
_symmetry.space_group_name_H-M   'P 1'
#
loop_
_entity.id
_entity.type
_entity.pdbx_description
1 polymer ?
#
loop_
_entity_poly.entity_id
_entity_poly.type
_entity_poly.pdbx_seq_one_letter_code
_entity_poly.pdbx_strand_id
1 'polypeptide(L)'
;MAGASLNVSAQSGSEKSQDLKKQVLAEAFERHSISAKGDTLLTYKVLGGKEDAERIGKMVGSLMKTQTGSGVLKDLEKYGCVIAILPGMGNNLGVYAPDINAVLLNGLAPDSVLVSTFVHEGAHARQVCSTGYNLDFKLDLASLFTLGRAMEADATKTQVLASYELAQQGDSSAWNGTKLTCAYPVRAFEKSLKEKPKDRLCAERAAFLGYYDDRDYVQQYEVLYSSGFIRACRDTPSEKLNELGSVSLSVDSIAAKICVSGGRQYLSDASALKDSTTYYIHDYIKKTLDSTLDFLDERRKHENPAEQTQTAKRDSSYHNFYILKFTGGFEMPPAQAKKQKEAAVSKNTEPGKESVPVSGGVVRQVAFQYGKNR
;
A
#
# COMPACT_ATOMS: atom_id res chain seq x y z
N MET A 1 -5.97 -12.07 5.13
CA MET A 1 -5.43 -10.71 5.26
C MET A 1 -6.40 -9.75 4.61
N ALA A 2 -6.51 -8.50 5.10
CA ALA A 2 -7.29 -7.45 4.44
C ALA A 2 -6.63 -7.20 3.08
N GLY A 3 -7.39 -7.02 2.01
CA GLY A 3 -6.81 -6.93 0.68
C GLY A 3 -7.53 -5.86 -0.09
N ALA A 4 -6.84 -4.77 -0.45
CA ALA A 4 -7.38 -3.83 -1.39
C ALA A 4 -7.71 -4.52 -2.71
N SER A 5 -8.91 -4.23 -3.23
CA SER A 5 -9.22 -4.54 -4.61
C SER A 5 -8.37 -3.60 -5.46
N LEU A 6 -7.37 -4.15 -6.15
CA LEU A 6 -7.20 -3.67 -7.50
C LEU A 6 -8.50 -4.02 -8.21
N ASN A 7 -9.31 -3.01 -8.54
CA ASN A 7 -10.29 -3.17 -9.60
C ASN A 7 -9.51 -3.38 -10.90
N VAL A 8 -9.07 -4.62 -11.11
CA VAL A 8 -8.48 -5.13 -12.34
C VAL A 8 -9.62 -5.26 -13.34
N SER A 9 -10.12 -4.12 -13.81
CA SER A 9 -10.76 -4.05 -15.10
C SER A 9 -10.30 -2.77 -15.77
N ALA A 10 -9.90 -2.88 -17.03
CA ALA A 10 -9.85 -1.75 -17.96
C ALA A 10 -11.26 -1.17 -18.25
N GLN A 11 -12.21 -1.36 -17.33
CA GLN A 11 -13.64 -1.12 -17.44
C GLN A 11 -14.23 -0.57 -16.12
N SER A 12 -13.43 0.13 -15.31
CA SER A 12 -14.01 1.02 -14.28
C SER A 12 -14.86 2.06 -15.01
N GLY A 13 -16.18 1.94 -14.86
CA GLY A 13 -17.17 2.74 -15.61
C GLY A 13 -17.92 2.02 -16.73
N SER A 14 -17.84 0.69 -16.86
CA SER A 14 -18.78 -0.05 -17.74
C SER A 14 -20.23 0.11 -17.26
N GLU A 15 -21.20 0.11 -18.18
CA GLU A 15 -22.64 0.21 -17.88
C GLU A 15 -23.07 -0.84 -16.84
N LYS A 16 -22.56 -2.07 -16.97
CA LYS A 16 -22.81 -3.17 -16.02
C LYS A 16 -22.34 -2.87 -14.59
N SER A 17 -21.19 -2.20 -14.44
CA SER A 17 -20.65 -1.80 -13.13
C SER A 17 -21.52 -0.68 -12.51
N GLN A 18 -21.97 0.26 -13.32
CA GLN A 18 -22.86 1.34 -12.87
C GLN A 18 -24.23 0.81 -12.44
N ASP A 19 -24.79 -0.16 -13.16
CA ASP A 19 -26.08 -0.76 -12.81
C ASP A 19 -25.98 -1.60 -11.54
N LEU A 20 -24.89 -2.34 -11.35
CA LEU A 20 -24.64 -3.05 -10.09
C LEU A 20 -24.50 -2.08 -8.91
N LYS A 21 -23.79 -0.95 -9.11
CA LYS A 21 -23.70 0.10 -8.08
C LYS A 21 -25.07 0.65 -7.71
N LYS A 22 -25.93 0.96 -8.70
CA LYS A 22 -27.29 1.44 -8.44
C LYS A 22 -28.09 0.41 -7.66
N GLN A 23 -27.97 -0.87 -8.01
CA GLN A 23 -28.65 -1.96 -7.31
C GLN A 23 -28.18 -2.06 -5.85
N VAL A 24 -26.87 -2.12 -5.61
CA VAL A 24 -26.28 -2.16 -4.25
C VAL A 24 -26.75 -0.98 -3.41
N LEU A 25 -26.77 0.23 -3.97
CA LEU A 25 -27.23 1.42 -3.28
C LEU A 25 -28.73 1.45 -3.01
N ALA A 26 -29.54 0.83 -3.88
CA ALA A 26 -30.99 0.76 -3.74
C ALA A 26 -31.43 -0.32 -2.73
N GLU A 27 -30.71 -1.43 -2.65
CA GLU A 27 -31.00 -2.53 -1.72
C GLU A 27 -30.45 -2.27 -0.31
N ALA A 28 -29.43 -1.41 -0.19
CA ALA A 28 -28.90 -1.02 1.11
C ALA A 28 -29.90 -0.18 1.90
N PHE A 29 -30.02 -0.45 3.20
CA PHE A 29 -30.88 0.30 4.12
C PHE A 29 -30.06 1.06 5.16
N GLU A 30 -30.63 2.16 5.65
CA GLU A 30 -29.98 3.00 6.64
C GLU A 30 -30.09 2.44 8.06
N ARG A 31 -29.01 2.62 8.82
CA ARG A 31 -28.98 2.45 10.26
C ARG A 31 -28.35 3.66 10.90
N HIS A 32 -28.66 3.85 12.18
CA HIS A 32 -28.12 4.94 12.98
C HIS A 32 -27.35 4.39 14.17
N SER A 33 -26.19 4.99 14.44
CA SER A 33 -25.56 4.96 15.76
C SER A 33 -26.12 6.11 16.57
N ILE A 34 -26.58 5.84 17.79
CA ILE A 34 -27.29 6.80 18.64
C ILE A 34 -26.54 6.97 19.96
N SER A 35 -26.46 8.20 20.46
CA SER A 35 -25.88 8.52 21.76
C SER A 35 -26.79 8.08 22.91
N ALA A 36 -26.28 8.10 24.15
CA ALA A 36 -27.10 7.85 25.34
C ALA A 36 -28.26 8.85 25.50
N LYS A 37 -28.18 10.02 24.86
CA LYS A 37 -29.23 11.06 24.91
C LYS A 37 -30.26 10.94 23.78
N GLY A 38 -30.11 9.97 22.88
CA GLY A 38 -30.99 9.80 21.73
C GLY A 38 -30.54 10.52 20.46
N ASP A 39 -29.42 11.26 20.50
CA ASP A 39 -28.92 11.97 19.32
C ASP A 39 -28.26 11.00 18.32
N THR A 40 -28.54 11.17 17.03
CA THR A 40 -27.84 10.46 15.96
C THR A 40 -26.37 10.90 15.90
N LEU A 41 -25.46 9.95 16.09
CA LEU A 41 -24.00 10.15 16.01
C LEU A 41 -23.43 9.84 14.62
N LEU A 42 -24.07 8.91 13.91
CA LEU A 42 -23.66 8.43 12.59
C LEU A 42 -24.86 7.77 11.91
N THR A 43 -25.09 8.08 10.64
CA THR A 43 -25.94 7.31 9.73
C THR A 43 -25.06 6.52 8.77
N TYR A 44 -25.34 5.23 8.61
CA TYR A 44 -24.56 4.35 7.74
C TYR A 44 -25.47 3.39 6.99
N LYS A 45 -25.05 3.01 5.77
CA LYS A 45 -25.81 2.12 4.89
C LYS A 45 -25.31 0.70 5.03
N VAL A 46 -26.23 -0.24 5.17
CA VAL A 46 -25.95 -1.67 5.32
C VAL A 46 -26.64 -2.44 4.20
N LEU A 47 -25.92 -3.41 3.64
CA LEU A 47 -26.48 -4.44 2.77
C LEU A 47 -26.29 -5.80 3.45
N GLY A 48 -27.37 -6.56 3.61
CA GLY A 48 -27.34 -7.89 4.23
C GLY A 48 -28.56 -8.17 5.10
N GLY A 49 -28.55 -9.33 5.76
CA GLY A 49 -29.62 -9.76 6.65
C GLY A 49 -29.57 -9.06 8.02
N LYS A 50 -30.54 -9.39 8.88
CA LYS A 50 -30.61 -8.86 10.25
C LYS A 50 -29.34 -9.17 11.06
N GLU A 51 -28.81 -10.38 10.94
CA GLU A 51 -27.60 -10.82 11.66
C GLU A 51 -26.36 -10.03 11.23
N ASP A 52 -26.17 -9.84 9.91
CA ASP A 52 -25.08 -9.02 9.38
C ASP A 52 -25.18 -7.59 9.88
N ALA A 53 -26.38 -7.03 9.83
CA ALA A 53 -26.63 -5.67 10.27
C ALA A 53 -26.34 -5.50 11.77
N GLU A 54 -26.72 -6.46 12.62
CA GLU A 54 -26.42 -6.44 14.05
C GLU A 54 -24.91 -6.54 14.32
N ARG A 55 -24.22 -7.40 13.58
CA ARG A 55 -22.77 -7.55 13.68
C ARG A 55 -22.02 -6.29 13.24
N ILE A 56 -22.40 -5.70 12.11
CA ILE A 56 -21.89 -4.40 11.66
C ILE A 56 -22.17 -3.33 12.72
N GLY A 57 -23.38 -3.30 13.28
CA GLY A 57 -23.76 -2.35 14.32
C GLY A 57 -22.88 -2.44 15.58
N LYS A 58 -22.49 -3.65 15.99
CA LYS A 58 -21.52 -3.85 17.09
C LYS A 58 -20.15 -3.28 16.75
N MET A 59 -19.64 -3.57 15.55
CA MET A 59 -18.34 -3.04 15.09
C MET A 59 -18.36 -1.50 15.00
N VAL A 60 -19.42 -0.92 14.42
CA VAL A 60 -19.64 0.54 14.39
C VAL A 60 -19.65 1.10 15.81
N GLY A 61 -20.38 0.48 16.74
CA GLY A 61 -20.44 0.89 18.13
C GLY A 61 -19.09 0.89 18.83
N SER A 62 -18.23 -0.10 18.58
CA SER A 62 -16.85 -0.11 19.08
C SER A 62 -16.00 0.99 18.45
N LEU A 63 -16.01 1.11 17.12
CA LEU A 63 -15.19 2.08 16.40
C LEU A 63 -15.55 3.53 16.70
N MET A 64 -16.82 3.83 16.97
CA MET A 64 -17.27 5.16 17.37
C MET A 64 -16.68 5.65 18.70
N LYS A 65 -16.15 4.75 19.54
CA LYS A 65 -15.46 5.13 20.78
C LYS A 65 -14.04 5.66 20.52
N THR A 66 -13.48 5.41 19.34
CA THR A 66 -12.11 5.80 18.99
C THR A 66 -12.08 7.03 18.09
N GLN A 67 -11.04 7.84 18.17
CA GLN A 67 -10.89 9.00 17.30
C GLN A 67 -10.65 8.56 15.85
N THR A 68 -9.86 7.51 15.65
CA THR A 68 -9.49 7.00 14.33
C THR A 68 -10.68 6.30 13.67
N GLY A 69 -11.33 5.37 14.38
CA GLY A 69 -12.49 4.62 13.88
C GLY A 69 -13.68 5.53 13.60
N SER A 70 -14.04 6.44 14.50
CA SER A 70 -15.13 7.39 14.26
C SER A 70 -14.85 8.32 13.08
N GLY A 71 -13.59 8.73 12.88
CA GLY A 71 -13.19 9.51 11.70
C GLY A 71 -13.41 8.74 10.40
N VAL A 72 -13.01 7.46 10.34
CA VAL A 72 -13.23 6.62 9.16
C VAL A 72 -14.72 6.41 8.90
N LEU A 73 -15.51 6.13 9.94
CA LEU A 73 -16.96 5.94 9.81
C LEU A 73 -17.67 7.19 9.28
N LYS A 74 -17.27 8.39 9.75
CA LYS A 74 -17.81 9.67 9.25
C LYS A 74 -17.48 9.92 7.78
N ASP A 75 -16.31 9.48 7.33
CA ASP A 75 -15.97 9.53 5.91
C ASP A 75 -16.83 8.57 5.09
N LEU A 76 -17.08 7.35 5.58
CA LEU A 76 -17.98 6.41 4.92
C LEU A 76 -19.42 6.95 4.81
N GLU A 77 -19.92 7.59 5.87
CA GLU A 77 -21.21 8.31 5.84
C GLU A 77 -21.19 9.41 4.77
N LYS A 78 -20.18 10.29 4.83
CA LYS A 78 -20.02 11.42 3.89
C LYS A 78 -19.98 10.97 2.43
N TYR A 79 -19.30 9.86 2.15
CA TYR A 79 -19.17 9.31 0.79
C TYR A 79 -20.29 8.32 0.42
N GLY A 80 -21.27 8.13 1.31
CA GLY A 80 -22.42 7.26 1.09
C GLY A 80 -22.03 5.80 0.83
N CYS A 81 -20.95 5.34 1.45
CA CYS A 81 -20.46 3.98 1.29
C CYS A 81 -21.38 2.96 1.95
N VAL A 82 -21.57 1.82 1.30
CA VAL A 82 -22.33 0.69 1.83
C VAL A 82 -21.40 -0.25 2.58
N ILE A 83 -21.87 -0.84 3.68
CA ILE A 83 -21.13 -1.85 4.44
C ILE A 83 -21.89 -3.17 4.32
N ALA A 84 -21.19 -4.24 3.96
CA ALA A 84 -21.77 -5.57 3.85
C ALA A 84 -20.85 -6.63 4.45
N ILE A 85 -21.46 -7.72 4.93
CA ILE A 85 -20.74 -8.94 5.30
C ILE A 85 -21.05 -9.99 4.23
N LEU A 86 -20.01 -10.60 3.67
CA LEU A 86 -20.15 -11.70 2.72
C LEU A 86 -19.98 -13.04 3.46
N PRO A 87 -20.72 -14.10 3.07
CA PRO A 87 -20.66 -15.40 3.74
C PRO A 87 -19.28 -16.08 3.67
N GLY A 88 -18.39 -15.62 2.80
CA GLY A 88 -16.99 -16.01 2.74
C GLY A 88 -16.22 -15.27 1.65
N MET A 89 -14.94 -15.01 1.89
CA MET A 89 -14.04 -14.31 0.94
C MET A 89 -12.68 -15.03 0.80
N GLY A 90 -12.68 -16.35 1.00
CA GLY A 90 -11.45 -17.15 1.08
C GLY A 90 -10.53 -16.62 2.19
N ASN A 91 -9.25 -16.41 1.86
CA ASN A 91 -8.26 -15.86 2.80
C ASN A 91 -8.34 -14.33 2.94
N ASN A 92 -9.19 -13.65 2.17
CA ASN A 92 -9.36 -12.20 2.30
C ASN A 92 -10.23 -11.87 3.53
N LEU A 93 -9.82 -10.91 4.35
CA LEU A 93 -10.58 -10.46 5.53
C LEU A 93 -11.62 -9.39 5.17
N GLY A 94 -11.35 -8.61 4.13
CA GLY A 94 -12.19 -7.50 3.71
C GLY A 94 -11.69 -6.89 2.41
N VAL A 95 -12.56 -6.11 1.77
CA VAL A 95 -12.20 -5.34 0.59
C VAL A 95 -13.08 -4.10 0.48
N TYR A 96 -12.48 -2.97 0.16
CA TYR A 96 -13.20 -1.85 -0.42
C TYR A 96 -13.33 -2.02 -1.94
N ALA A 97 -14.57 -2.07 -2.42
CA ALA A 97 -14.92 -2.20 -3.83
C ALA A 97 -15.41 -0.84 -4.38
N PRO A 98 -14.54 -0.02 -5.01
CA PRO A 98 -14.90 1.34 -5.42
C PRO A 98 -16.00 1.37 -6.51
N ASP A 99 -16.06 0.34 -7.36
CA ASP A 99 -17.07 0.20 -8.41
C ASP A 99 -18.51 0.20 -7.86
N ILE A 100 -18.72 -0.44 -6.72
CA ILE A 100 -20.03 -0.50 -6.06
C ILE A 100 -20.11 0.39 -4.81
N ASN A 101 -19.05 1.15 -4.52
CA ASN A 101 -18.91 2.00 -3.34
C ASN A 101 -19.21 1.25 -2.02
N ALA A 102 -18.64 0.06 -1.86
CA ALA A 102 -18.94 -0.80 -0.72
C ALA A 102 -17.69 -1.31 0.00
N VAL A 103 -17.75 -1.32 1.33
CA VAL A 103 -16.83 -2.07 2.20
C VAL A 103 -17.45 -3.45 2.44
N LEU A 104 -16.76 -4.49 1.99
CA LEU A 104 -17.18 -5.88 2.11
C LEU A 104 -16.28 -6.58 3.13
N LEU A 105 -16.87 -7.23 4.12
CA LEU A 105 -16.14 -7.92 5.18
C LEU A 105 -16.39 -9.43 5.14
N ASN A 106 -15.38 -10.22 5.47
CA ASN A 106 -15.51 -11.69 5.45
C ASN A 106 -16.24 -12.19 6.69
N GLY A 107 -17.45 -12.72 6.51
CA GLY A 107 -18.31 -13.24 7.57
C GLY A 107 -17.70 -14.40 8.36
N LEU A 108 -16.73 -15.13 7.81
CA LEU A 108 -16.05 -16.24 8.49
C LEU A 108 -14.90 -15.78 9.41
N ALA A 109 -14.44 -14.54 9.29
CA ALA A 109 -13.36 -14.02 10.13
C ALA A 109 -13.90 -13.64 11.53
N PRO A 110 -13.10 -13.76 12.61
CA PRO A 110 -13.52 -13.36 13.95
C PRO A 110 -13.60 -11.83 14.10
N ASP A 111 -14.49 -11.36 14.99
CA ASP A 111 -14.68 -9.91 15.25
C ASP A 111 -13.42 -9.23 15.80
N SER A 112 -12.57 -9.98 16.53
CA SER A 112 -11.26 -9.52 16.99
C SER A 112 -10.32 -9.10 15.85
N VAL A 113 -10.60 -9.54 14.63
CA VAL A 113 -9.87 -9.13 13.42
C VAL A 113 -10.70 -8.15 12.61
N LEU A 114 -11.98 -8.44 12.39
CA LEU A 114 -12.85 -7.65 11.50
C LEU A 114 -13.05 -6.20 11.95
N VAL A 115 -13.06 -5.89 13.25
CA VAL A 115 -13.15 -4.50 13.72
C VAL A 115 -12.00 -3.65 13.16
N SER A 116 -10.79 -4.21 13.18
CA SER A 116 -9.60 -3.54 12.66
C SER A 116 -9.57 -3.54 11.12
N THR A 117 -9.98 -4.65 10.48
CA THR A 117 -10.12 -4.75 9.03
C THR A 117 -11.13 -3.74 8.48
N PHE A 118 -12.25 -3.51 9.17
CA PHE A 118 -13.24 -2.53 8.75
C PHE A 118 -12.63 -1.12 8.66
N VAL A 119 -11.76 -0.75 9.62
CA VAL A 119 -11.03 0.52 9.55
C VAL A 119 -10.06 0.57 8.37
N HIS A 120 -9.38 -0.55 8.08
CA HIS A 120 -8.49 -0.68 6.92
C HIS A 120 -9.24 -0.42 5.61
N GLU A 121 -10.33 -1.16 5.36
CA GLU A 121 -11.11 -1.00 4.13
C GLU A 121 -11.79 0.37 4.05
N GLY A 122 -12.23 0.91 5.19
CA GLY A 122 -12.76 2.27 5.25
C GLY A 122 -11.71 3.34 4.94
N ALA A 123 -10.42 3.08 5.23
CA ALA A 123 -9.33 3.97 4.84
C ALA A 123 -9.17 4.01 3.31
N HIS A 124 -9.30 2.88 2.61
CA HIS A 124 -9.31 2.87 1.14
C HIS A 124 -10.46 3.68 0.57
N ALA A 125 -11.66 3.57 1.14
CA ALA A 125 -12.78 4.42 0.74
C ALA A 125 -12.46 5.91 0.87
N ARG A 126 -11.92 6.32 2.03
CA ARG A 126 -11.45 7.70 2.22
C ARG A 126 -10.40 8.09 1.19
N GLN A 127 -9.37 7.27 0.98
CA GLN A 127 -8.26 7.58 0.07
C GLN A 127 -8.78 7.82 -1.35
N VAL A 128 -9.59 6.91 -1.88
CA VAL A 128 -10.17 7.05 -3.23
C VAL A 128 -11.07 8.29 -3.33
N CYS A 129 -12.00 8.46 -2.39
CA CYS A 129 -13.00 9.53 -2.47
C CYS A 129 -12.45 10.94 -2.17
N SER A 130 -11.41 11.06 -1.34
CA SER A 130 -10.89 12.37 -0.91
C SER A 130 -9.70 12.87 -1.73
N THR A 131 -8.90 11.97 -2.30
CA THR A 131 -7.65 12.36 -2.99
C THR A 131 -7.77 12.39 -4.51
N GLY A 132 -8.79 11.71 -5.05
CA GLY A 132 -8.95 11.44 -6.47
C GLY A 132 -7.93 10.43 -7.02
N TYR A 133 -7.08 9.84 -6.16
CA TYR A 133 -6.20 8.77 -6.56
C TYR A 133 -6.93 7.44 -6.62
N ASN A 134 -6.67 6.72 -7.70
CA ASN A 134 -7.10 5.36 -7.89
C ASN A 134 -5.94 4.57 -8.50
N LEU A 135 -5.93 3.26 -8.29
CA LEU A 135 -4.96 2.38 -8.91
C LEU A 135 -5.48 2.01 -10.29
N ASP A 136 -5.05 2.76 -11.30
CA ASP A 136 -5.32 2.50 -12.70
C ASP A 136 -4.04 2.23 -13.48
N PHE A 137 -4.16 1.53 -14.62
CA PHE A 137 -3.00 1.14 -15.43
C PHE A 137 -2.54 2.23 -16.42
N LYS A 138 -3.12 3.44 -16.36
CA LYS A 138 -2.51 4.62 -17.00
C LYS A 138 -1.35 5.13 -16.17
N LEU A 139 -1.30 4.85 -14.87
CA LEU A 139 -0.11 5.07 -14.05
C LEU A 139 1.07 4.26 -14.58
N ASP A 140 2.24 4.88 -14.64
CA ASP A 140 3.49 4.15 -14.87
C ASP A 140 3.76 3.18 -13.71
N LEU A 141 4.47 2.09 -13.99
CA LEU A 141 4.71 1.00 -13.06
C LEU A 141 5.38 1.48 -11.76
N ALA A 142 6.28 2.47 -11.84
CA ALA A 142 6.85 3.08 -10.64
C ALA A 142 5.76 3.75 -9.78
N SER A 143 4.90 4.56 -10.39
CA SER A 143 3.81 5.27 -9.73
C SER A 143 2.74 4.31 -9.19
N LEU A 144 2.37 3.29 -9.96
CA LEU A 144 1.40 2.27 -9.56
C LEU A 144 1.86 1.53 -8.30
N PHE A 145 3.11 1.06 -8.29
CA PHE A 145 3.66 0.33 -7.14
C PHE A 145 3.85 1.25 -5.93
N THR A 146 4.38 2.46 -6.12
CA THR A 146 4.60 3.41 -5.01
C THR A 146 3.30 3.92 -4.42
N LEU A 147 2.32 4.29 -5.25
CA LEU A 147 0.99 4.72 -4.78
C LEU A 147 0.27 3.57 -4.08
N GLY A 148 0.22 2.38 -4.70
CA GLY A 148 -0.45 1.21 -4.13
C GLY A 148 0.10 0.85 -2.76
N ARG A 149 1.42 0.72 -2.61
CA ARG A 149 2.04 0.45 -1.32
C ARG A 149 1.81 1.57 -0.29
N ALA A 150 1.82 2.84 -0.71
CA ALA A 150 1.52 3.94 0.20
C ALA A 150 0.07 3.90 0.70
N MET A 151 -0.89 3.54 -0.17
CA MET A 151 -2.29 3.37 0.19
C MET A 151 -2.48 2.23 1.20
N GLU A 152 -1.88 1.06 0.96
CA GLU A 152 -1.91 -0.08 1.90
C GLU A 152 -1.24 0.27 3.23
N ALA A 153 -0.05 0.86 3.19
CA ALA A 153 0.69 1.24 4.39
C ALA A 153 -0.11 2.23 5.25
N ASP A 154 -0.78 3.20 4.63
CA ASP A 154 -1.65 4.15 5.34
C ASP A 154 -2.90 3.47 5.92
N ALA A 155 -3.52 2.55 5.18
CA ALA A 155 -4.67 1.78 5.66
C ALA A 155 -4.30 0.87 6.84
N THR A 156 -3.17 0.16 6.75
CA THR A 156 -2.62 -0.66 7.84
C THR A 156 -2.22 0.19 9.06
N LYS A 157 -1.61 1.36 8.86
CA LYS A 157 -1.36 2.29 9.98
C LYS A 157 -2.66 2.74 10.64
N THR A 158 -3.70 3.01 9.86
CA THR A 158 -5.02 3.42 10.38
C THR A 158 -5.69 2.29 11.16
N GLN A 159 -5.54 1.05 10.70
CA GLN A 159 -5.93 -0.16 11.42
C GLN A 159 -5.21 -0.29 12.77
N VAL A 160 -3.87 -0.12 12.80
CA VAL A 160 -3.04 -0.16 14.02
C VAL A 160 -3.49 0.92 15.02
N LEU A 161 -3.73 2.14 14.55
CA LEU A 161 -4.19 3.23 15.41
C LEU A 161 -5.54 2.94 16.07
N ALA A 162 -6.54 2.53 15.29
CA ALA A 162 -7.88 2.31 15.83
C ALA A 162 -7.92 1.15 16.83
N SER A 163 -7.20 0.06 16.53
CA SER A 163 -7.16 -1.08 17.45
C SER A 163 -6.35 -0.78 18.71
N TYR A 164 -5.29 0.02 18.63
CA TYR A 164 -4.58 0.52 19.79
C TYR A 164 -5.45 1.45 20.65
N GLU A 165 -6.21 2.37 20.05
CA GLU A 165 -7.15 3.25 20.75
C GLU A 165 -8.24 2.46 21.50
N LEU A 166 -8.75 1.37 20.93
CA LEU A 166 -9.67 0.46 21.62
C LEU A 166 -9.00 -0.19 22.85
N ALA A 167 -7.75 -0.66 22.70
CA ALA A 167 -7.01 -1.25 23.81
C ALA A 167 -6.77 -0.25 24.95
N GLN A 168 -6.50 1.02 24.63
CA GLN A 168 -6.39 2.10 25.64
C GLN A 168 -7.70 2.34 26.41
N GLN A 169 -8.84 1.93 25.87
CA GLN A 169 -10.15 2.00 26.51
C GLN A 169 -10.53 0.70 27.24
N GLY A 170 -9.62 -0.27 27.30
CA GLY A 170 -9.83 -1.56 27.97
C GLY A 170 -10.32 -2.69 27.06
N ASP A 171 -10.58 -2.44 25.78
CA ASP A 171 -10.94 -3.48 24.80
C ASP A 171 -9.73 -3.87 23.95
N SER A 172 -8.97 -4.87 24.41
CA SER A 172 -7.78 -5.34 23.71
C SER A 172 -8.06 -6.33 22.57
N SER A 173 -9.33 -6.69 22.31
CA SER A 173 -9.67 -7.75 21.36
C SER A 173 -9.17 -7.44 19.95
N ALA A 174 -9.49 -6.24 19.44
CA ALA A 174 -9.06 -5.77 18.12
C ALA A 174 -7.53 -5.61 18.04
N TRP A 175 -6.90 -5.15 19.12
CA TRP A 175 -5.44 -4.99 19.19
C TRP A 175 -4.73 -6.32 19.05
N ASN A 176 -5.17 -7.33 19.81
CA ASN A 176 -4.62 -8.68 19.74
C ASN A 176 -4.77 -9.30 18.34
N GLY A 177 -5.92 -9.12 17.69
CA GLY A 177 -6.11 -9.54 16.29
C GLY A 177 -5.15 -8.81 15.34
N THR A 178 -4.96 -7.51 15.52
CA THR A 178 -4.04 -6.69 14.71
C THR A 178 -2.58 -7.12 14.89
N LYS A 179 -2.16 -7.54 16.10
CA LYS A 179 -0.81 -8.07 16.33
C LYS A 179 -0.51 -9.32 15.50
N LEU A 180 -1.53 -10.13 15.24
CA LEU A 180 -1.41 -11.36 14.47
C LEU A 180 -1.38 -11.09 12.96
N THR A 181 -2.15 -10.10 12.49
CA THR A 181 -2.32 -9.82 11.06
C THR A 181 -1.39 -8.72 10.51
N CYS A 182 -0.83 -7.87 11.37
CA CYS A 182 0.00 -6.71 10.99
C CYS A 182 1.23 -6.57 11.90
N ALA A 183 1.96 -7.67 12.13
CA ALA A 183 3.00 -7.74 13.16
C ALA A 183 4.12 -6.69 12.99
N TYR A 184 4.60 -6.42 11.77
CA TYR A 184 5.68 -5.46 11.51
C TYR A 184 5.25 -4.00 11.81
N PRO A 185 4.15 -3.48 11.24
CA PRO A 185 3.58 -2.18 11.62
C PRO A 185 3.36 -2.02 13.12
N VAL A 186 2.80 -3.03 13.79
CA VAL A 186 2.55 -3.01 15.25
C VAL A 186 3.85 -2.87 16.03
N ARG A 187 4.88 -3.66 15.72
CA ARG A 187 6.16 -3.60 16.42
C ARG A 187 6.84 -2.24 16.23
N ALA A 188 6.80 -1.69 15.02
CA ALA A 188 7.36 -0.37 14.73
C ALA A 188 6.61 0.74 15.50
N PHE A 189 5.28 0.66 15.55
CA PHE A 189 4.43 1.56 16.31
C PHE A 189 4.73 1.50 17.81
N GLU A 190 4.73 0.31 18.42
CA GLU A 190 5.01 0.11 19.85
C GLU A 190 6.41 0.60 20.23
N LYS A 191 7.42 0.31 19.38
CA LYS A 191 8.78 0.81 19.58
C LYS A 191 8.82 2.33 19.59
N SER A 192 8.17 2.97 18.60
CA SER A 192 8.13 4.44 18.52
C SER A 192 7.41 5.06 19.71
N LEU A 193 6.30 4.48 20.20
CA LEU A 193 5.62 4.97 21.39
C LEU A 193 6.47 4.80 22.65
N LYS A 194 7.26 3.73 22.76
CA LYS A 194 8.18 3.56 23.89
C LYS A 194 9.28 4.61 23.90
N GLU A 195 9.84 4.94 22.73
CA GLU A 195 10.93 5.91 22.58
C GLU A 195 10.42 7.36 22.67
N LYS A 196 9.22 7.63 22.15
CA LYS A 196 8.60 8.97 22.11
C LYS A 196 7.12 8.94 22.50
N PRO A 197 6.76 8.74 23.79
CA PRO A 197 5.38 8.48 24.22
C PRO A 197 4.38 9.60 23.91
N LYS A 198 4.83 10.84 23.72
CA LYS A 198 3.98 12.00 23.45
C LYS A 198 3.88 12.35 21.96
N ASP A 199 4.65 11.68 21.10
CA ASP A 199 4.72 11.98 19.67
C ASP A 199 3.95 10.94 18.86
N ARG A 200 2.63 11.15 18.80
CA ARG A 200 1.72 10.29 18.04
C ARG A 200 2.05 10.28 16.54
N LEU A 201 2.42 11.41 15.95
CA LEU A 201 2.77 11.46 14.53
C LEU A 201 4.02 10.63 14.22
N CYS A 202 5.01 10.60 15.12
CA CYS A 202 6.17 9.72 14.98
C CYS A 202 5.76 8.24 15.02
N ALA A 203 4.84 7.86 15.91
CA ALA A 203 4.35 6.48 15.97
C ALA A 203 3.55 6.10 14.72
N GLU A 204 2.71 7.01 14.20
CA GLU A 204 2.00 6.82 12.93
C GLU A 204 2.96 6.61 11.76
N ARG A 205 3.99 7.47 11.64
CA ARG A 205 5.04 7.31 10.63
C ARG A 205 5.76 5.97 10.78
N ALA A 206 6.04 5.54 12.02
CA ALA A 206 6.70 4.26 12.27
C ALA A 206 5.82 3.07 11.84
N ALA A 207 4.51 3.09 12.14
CA ALA A 207 3.59 2.06 11.69
C ALA A 207 3.52 1.99 10.16
N PHE A 208 3.42 3.15 9.50
CA PHE A 208 3.41 3.26 8.05
C PHE A 208 4.68 2.68 7.42
N LEU A 209 5.86 3.06 7.90
CA LEU A 209 7.12 2.54 7.37
C LEU A 209 7.33 1.05 7.71
N GLY A 210 6.83 0.59 8.87
CA GLY A 210 6.87 -0.81 9.28
C GLY A 210 6.09 -1.75 8.36
N TYR A 211 5.14 -1.26 7.56
CA TYR A 211 4.48 -2.06 6.51
C TYR A 211 5.50 -2.61 5.51
N TYR A 212 6.49 -1.81 5.13
CA TYR A 212 7.47 -2.20 4.12
C TYR A 212 8.41 -3.30 4.60
N ASP A 213 8.56 -3.48 5.92
CA ASP A 213 9.40 -4.55 6.47
C ASP A 213 8.77 -5.94 6.36
N ASP A 214 7.45 -6.03 6.12
CA ASP A 214 6.76 -7.28 5.81
C ASP A 214 6.90 -7.61 4.31
N ARG A 215 8.09 -8.09 3.94
CA ARG A 215 8.47 -8.27 2.53
C ARG A 215 7.55 -9.27 1.81
N ASP A 216 7.13 -10.34 2.49
CA ASP A 216 6.19 -11.33 1.94
C ASP A 216 4.80 -10.73 1.73
N TYR A 217 4.36 -9.83 2.62
CA TYR A 217 3.09 -9.13 2.43
C TYR A 217 3.16 -8.13 1.27
N VAL A 218 4.22 -7.31 1.21
CA VAL A 218 4.44 -6.38 0.09
C VAL A 218 4.51 -7.12 -1.24
N GLN A 219 5.18 -8.29 -1.27
CA GLN A 219 5.27 -9.14 -2.44
C GLN A 219 3.89 -9.54 -3.00
N GLN A 220 2.91 -9.84 -2.16
CA GLN A 220 1.56 -10.21 -2.61
C GLN A 220 0.89 -9.08 -3.40
N TYR A 221 1.08 -7.83 -2.96
CA TYR A 221 0.59 -6.66 -3.69
C TYR A 221 1.38 -6.39 -4.97
N GLU A 222 2.69 -6.62 -4.97
CA GLU A 222 3.49 -6.55 -6.21
C GLU A 222 2.99 -7.55 -7.26
N VAL A 223 2.63 -8.77 -6.85
CA VAL A 223 2.01 -9.77 -7.74
C VAL A 223 0.68 -9.24 -8.27
N LEU A 224 -0.13 -8.63 -7.42
CA LEU A 224 -1.42 -8.06 -7.81
C LEU A 224 -1.24 -6.93 -8.84
N TYR A 225 -0.34 -5.97 -8.59
CA TYR A 225 -0.06 -4.84 -9.49
C TYR A 225 0.49 -5.31 -10.82
N SER A 226 1.49 -6.20 -10.81
CA SER A 226 2.10 -6.73 -12.02
C SER A 226 1.13 -7.57 -12.84
N SER A 227 0.38 -8.48 -12.21
CA SER A 227 -0.60 -9.33 -12.90
C SER A 227 -1.74 -8.49 -13.50
N GLY A 228 -2.18 -7.46 -12.77
CA GLY A 228 -3.17 -6.51 -13.26
C GLY A 228 -2.68 -5.74 -14.48
N PHE A 229 -1.45 -5.24 -14.44
CA PHE A 229 -0.83 -4.55 -15.58
C PHE A 229 -0.65 -5.47 -16.78
N ILE A 230 -0.15 -6.70 -16.57
CA ILE A 230 -0.03 -7.73 -17.62
C ILE A 230 -1.37 -7.98 -18.30
N ARG A 231 -2.43 -8.13 -17.49
CA ARG A 231 -3.77 -8.33 -18.01
C ARG A 231 -4.25 -7.11 -18.81
N ALA A 232 -4.00 -5.88 -18.33
CA ALA A 232 -4.33 -4.67 -19.06
C ALA A 232 -3.59 -4.60 -20.40
N CYS A 233 -2.30 -4.92 -20.42
CA CYS A 233 -1.49 -5.02 -21.63
C CYS A 233 -2.05 -6.04 -22.63
N ARG A 234 -2.57 -7.18 -22.17
CA ARG A 234 -3.20 -8.20 -23.01
C ARG A 234 -4.58 -7.75 -23.53
N ASP A 235 -5.42 -7.24 -22.64
CA ASP A 235 -6.85 -6.98 -22.92
C ASP A 235 -7.07 -5.63 -23.64
N THR A 236 -6.08 -4.73 -23.65
CA THR A 236 -6.17 -3.42 -24.32
C THR A 236 -5.90 -3.55 -25.83
N PRO A 237 -6.74 -2.95 -26.69
CA PRO A 237 -6.49 -2.86 -28.13
C PRO A 237 -5.17 -2.15 -28.44
N SER A 238 -4.49 -2.55 -29.51
CA SER A 238 -3.13 -2.08 -29.80
C SER A 238 -3.03 -0.58 -30.01
N GLU A 239 -4.04 0.04 -30.61
CA GLU A 239 -4.14 1.49 -30.80
C GLU A 239 -4.24 2.29 -29.49
N LYS A 240 -4.59 1.63 -28.37
CA LYS A 240 -4.69 2.24 -27.03
C LYS A 240 -3.55 1.85 -26.09
N LEU A 241 -2.61 1.01 -26.51
CA LEU A 241 -1.51 0.56 -25.64
C LEU A 241 -0.62 1.71 -25.14
N ASN A 242 -0.55 2.82 -25.87
CA ASN A 242 0.21 4.01 -25.45
C ASN A 242 -0.44 4.77 -24.29
N GLU A 243 -1.71 4.49 -23.94
CA GLU A 243 -2.35 5.04 -22.74
C GLU A 243 -1.87 4.36 -21.46
N LEU A 244 -1.38 3.12 -21.54
CA LEU A 244 -0.84 2.40 -20.38
C LEU A 244 0.51 3.00 -19.98
N GLY A 245 0.70 3.23 -18.67
CA GLY A 245 1.92 3.89 -18.16
C GLY A 245 2.16 5.31 -18.71
N SER A 246 1.09 6.01 -19.09
CA SER A 246 1.15 7.36 -19.62
C SER A 246 1.27 8.45 -18.53
N VAL A 247 0.86 8.15 -17.30
CA VAL A 247 0.77 9.07 -16.16
C VAL A 247 1.83 8.76 -15.12
N SER A 248 2.56 9.77 -14.65
CA SER A 248 3.55 9.62 -13.58
C SER A 248 3.17 10.46 -12.37
N LEU A 249 3.39 9.95 -11.16
CA LEU A 249 3.14 10.64 -9.90
C LEU A 249 4.46 10.91 -9.17
N SER A 250 4.60 12.11 -8.61
CA SER A 250 5.72 12.41 -7.70
C SER A 250 5.45 11.84 -6.31
N VAL A 251 6.51 11.43 -5.60
CA VAL A 251 6.40 10.98 -4.20
C VAL A 251 5.95 12.09 -3.26
N ASP A 252 6.25 13.35 -3.58
CA ASP A 252 5.73 14.50 -2.84
C ASP A 252 4.21 14.57 -2.94
N SER A 253 3.65 14.35 -4.13
CA SER A 253 2.21 14.37 -4.35
C SER A 253 1.52 13.15 -3.70
N ILE A 254 2.19 11.99 -3.69
CA ILE A 254 1.71 10.79 -2.97
C ILE A 254 1.70 11.06 -1.47
N ALA A 255 2.82 11.52 -0.89
CA ALA A 255 2.94 11.81 0.53
C ALA A 255 1.94 12.90 0.97
N ALA A 256 1.76 13.95 0.16
CA ALA A 256 0.86 15.04 0.49
C ALA A 256 -0.63 14.66 0.52
N LYS A 257 -1.02 13.63 -0.24
CA LYS A 257 -2.42 13.19 -0.33
C LYS A 257 -2.73 11.95 0.50
N ILE A 258 -1.81 10.98 0.56
CA ILE A 258 -2.00 9.70 1.24
C ILE A 258 -1.47 9.76 2.67
N CYS A 259 -0.30 10.36 2.90
CA CYS A 259 0.37 10.33 4.20
C CYS A 259 -0.10 11.44 5.16
N VAL A 260 -1.43 11.58 5.31
CA VAL A 260 -2.08 12.63 6.11
C VAL A 260 -2.97 12.03 7.20
N SER A 261 -2.88 12.58 8.41
CA SER A 261 -3.70 12.21 9.57
C SER A 261 -4.15 13.46 10.30
N GLY A 262 -5.47 13.64 10.49
CA GLY A 262 -6.02 14.84 11.14
C GLY A 262 -5.60 16.15 10.47
N GLY A 263 -5.50 16.16 9.14
CA GLY A 263 -5.06 17.32 8.35
C GLY A 263 -3.55 17.61 8.38
N ARG A 264 -2.75 16.76 9.04
CA ARG A 264 -1.29 16.92 9.14
C ARG A 264 -0.58 15.78 8.43
N GLN A 265 0.47 16.10 7.68
CA GLN A 265 1.33 15.07 7.07
C GLN A 265 2.17 14.41 8.15
N TYR A 266 2.04 13.09 8.31
CA TYR A 266 2.89 12.30 9.21
C TYR A 266 4.20 11.87 8.55
N LEU A 267 4.23 11.85 7.21
CA LEU A 267 5.45 11.64 6.40
C LEU A 267 5.85 12.97 5.76
N SER A 268 6.55 13.82 6.52
CA SER A 268 6.99 15.15 6.07
C SER A 268 8.16 15.13 5.07
N ASP A 269 8.90 14.03 5.01
CA ASP A 269 9.98 13.81 4.06
C ASP A 269 9.60 12.68 3.10
N ALA A 270 9.11 13.06 1.93
CA ALA A 270 8.68 12.12 0.89
C ALA A 270 9.83 11.32 0.28
N SER A 271 11.09 11.70 0.50
CA SER A 271 12.25 10.91 0.03
C SER A 271 12.32 9.54 0.70
N ALA A 272 11.69 9.37 1.88
CA ALA A 272 11.50 8.10 2.53
C ALA A 272 10.67 7.09 1.71
N LEU A 273 9.97 7.52 0.66
CA LEU A 273 9.31 6.63 -0.31
C LEU A 273 10.22 6.23 -1.48
N LYS A 274 11.49 6.68 -1.50
CA LYS A 274 12.47 6.44 -2.58
C LYS A 274 13.78 5.80 -2.12
N ASP A 275 13.89 5.41 -0.86
CA ASP A 275 15.09 4.75 -0.34
C ASP A 275 15.02 3.21 -0.50
N SER A 276 16.11 2.51 -0.18
CA SER A 276 16.19 1.06 -0.34
C SER A 276 15.23 0.26 0.55
N THR A 277 14.65 0.88 1.58
CA THR A 277 13.75 0.20 2.52
C THR A 277 12.29 0.22 2.05
N THR A 278 11.91 1.18 1.19
CA THR A 278 10.54 1.35 0.68
C THR A 278 10.42 1.24 -0.85
N TYR A 279 11.49 1.59 -1.57
CA TYR A 279 11.53 1.72 -3.03
C TYR A 279 12.27 0.56 -3.70
N TYR A 280 11.80 -0.64 -3.45
CA TYR A 280 12.33 -1.87 -4.03
C TYR A 280 11.27 -2.67 -4.79
N ILE A 281 11.67 -3.72 -5.49
CA ILE A 281 10.78 -4.70 -6.10
C ILE A 281 11.44 -6.08 -6.02
N HIS A 282 10.65 -7.15 -5.88
CA HIS A 282 11.22 -8.50 -5.86
C HIS A 282 11.76 -8.89 -7.24
N ASP A 283 12.91 -9.56 -7.26
CA ASP A 283 13.63 -9.93 -8.49
C ASP A 283 12.76 -10.71 -9.50
N TYR A 284 11.90 -11.61 -9.03
CA TYR A 284 11.02 -12.37 -9.91
C TYR A 284 9.88 -11.51 -10.49
N ILE A 285 9.40 -10.49 -9.77
CA ILE A 285 8.42 -9.53 -10.30
C ILE A 285 9.08 -8.72 -11.41
N LYS A 286 10.31 -8.23 -11.18
CA LYS A 286 11.08 -7.53 -12.23
C LYS A 286 11.22 -8.39 -13.48
N LYS A 287 11.64 -9.65 -13.34
CA LYS A 287 11.76 -10.60 -14.46
C LYS A 287 10.43 -10.80 -15.19
N THR A 288 9.34 -10.91 -14.45
CA THR A 288 7.99 -11.07 -15.01
C THR A 288 7.57 -9.84 -15.83
N LEU A 289 7.84 -8.63 -15.32
CA LEU A 289 7.58 -7.38 -16.04
C LEU A 289 8.47 -7.24 -17.29
N ASP A 290 9.75 -7.62 -17.21
CA ASP A 290 10.65 -7.62 -18.36
C ASP A 290 10.11 -8.50 -19.49
N SER A 291 9.75 -9.75 -19.19
CA SER A 291 9.15 -10.67 -20.17
C SER A 291 7.83 -10.17 -20.74
N THR A 292 7.03 -9.46 -19.94
CA THR A 292 5.77 -8.86 -20.40
C THR A 292 6.01 -7.77 -21.43
N LEU A 293 7.01 -6.91 -21.20
CA LEU A 293 7.35 -5.85 -22.15
C LEU A 293 7.89 -6.42 -23.45
N ASP A 294 8.71 -7.48 -23.38
CA ASP A 294 9.22 -8.16 -24.57
C ASP A 294 8.07 -8.78 -25.39
N PHE A 295 7.11 -9.42 -24.73
CA PHE A 295 5.88 -9.92 -25.37
C PHE A 295 5.06 -8.81 -26.05
N LEU A 296 4.94 -7.63 -25.42
CA LEU A 296 4.21 -6.51 -26.02
C LEU A 296 4.90 -5.94 -27.25
N ASP A 297 6.23 -5.92 -27.25
CA ASP A 297 7.01 -5.50 -28.40
C ASP A 297 6.80 -6.49 -29.58
N GLU A 298 6.72 -7.79 -29.30
CA GLU A 298 6.41 -8.81 -30.32
C GLU A 298 4.98 -8.69 -30.86
N ARG A 299 3.98 -8.54 -29.98
CA ARG A 299 2.57 -8.39 -30.38
C ARG A 299 2.37 -7.20 -31.32
N ARG A 300 2.95 -6.04 -31.02
CA ARG A 300 2.82 -4.84 -31.86
C ARG A 300 3.45 -5.04 -33.24
N LYS A 301 4.65 -5.65 -33.30
CA LYS A 301 5.31 -5.95 -34.58
C LYS A 301 4.46 -6.85 -35.48
N HIS A 302 3.71 -7.78 -34.88
CA HIS A 302 2.82 -8.67 -35.60
C HIS A 302 1.54 -7.94 -36.07
N GLU A 303 0.93 -7.11 -35.22
CA GLU A 303 -0.35 -6.45 -35.52
C GLU A 303 -0.21 -5.20 -36.41
N ASN A 304 0.92 -4.49 -36.35
CA ASN A 304 1.18 -3.33 -37.20
C ASN A 304 2.61 -3.36 -37.79
N PRO A 305 2.85 -4.10 -38.89
CA PRO A 305 4.17 -4.23 -39.50
C PRO A 305 4.78 -2.91 -39.98
N ALA A 306 3.98 -1.87 -40.21
CA ALA A 306 4.44 -0.53 -40.61
C ALA A 306 5.07 0.25 -39.43
N GLU A 307 4.77 -0.12 -38.19
CA GLU A 307 5.33 0.50 -36.97
C GLU A 307 6.68 -0.10 -36.54
N GLN A 308 7.29 -0.99 -37.34
CA GLN A 308 8.60 -1.60 -37.05
C GLN A 308 9.73 -0.59 -36.76
N THR A 309 9.55 0.68 -37.14
CA THR A 309 10.53 1.77 -36.93
C THR A 309 10.22 2.69 -35.74
N GLN A 310 9.03 2.59 -35.13
CA GLN A 310 8.67 3.39 -33.97
C GLN A 310 8.84 2.57 -32.69
N THR A 311 9.88 2.87 -31.90
CA THR A 311 9.97 2.37 -30.52
C THR A 311 8.84 2.99 -29.71
N ALA A 312 7.77 2.24 -29.49
CA ALA A 312 6.70 2.68 -28.62
C ALA A 312 7.21 2.99 -27.20
N LYS A 313 6.47 3.82 -26.46
CA LYS A 313 6.82 4.18 -25.07
C LYS A 313 6.75 2.92 -24.20
N ARG A 314 7.90 2.30 -23.97
CA ARG A 314 8.09 1.17 -23.06
C ARG A 314 8.09 1.71 -21.63
N ASP A 315 7.04 1.41 -20.87
CA ASP A 315 7.03 1.72 -19.45
C ASP A 315 8.05 0.85 -18.71
N SER A 316 9.25 1.39 -18.60
CA SER A 316 10.40 0.80 -17.92
C SER A 316 10.65 1.48 -16.57
N SER A 317 9.69 2.28 -16.07
CA SER A 317 9.85 3.10 -14.86
C SER A 317 10.20 2.27 -13.61
N TYR A 318 9.76 1.02 -13.53
CA TYR A 318 10.11 0.08 -12.46
C TYR A 318 11.61 -0.28 -12.40
N HIS A 319 12.40 -0.02 -13.45
CA HIS A 319 13.86 -0.15 -13.39
C HIS A 319 14.54 0.83 -12.41
N ASN A 320 13.79 1.81 -11.92
CA ASN A 320 14.28 2.73 -10.90
C ASN A 320 14.23 2.14 -9.48
N PHE A 321 13.53 1.03 -9.25
CA PHE A 321 13.47 0.37 -7.94
C PHE A 321 14.77 -0.39 -7.63
N TYR A 322 15.15 -0.44 -6.35
CA TYR A 322 16.12 -1.42 -5.87
C TYR A 322 15.59 -2.83 -6.11
N ILE A 323 16.44 -3.79 -6.46
CA ILE A 323 16.00 -5.18 -6.66
C ILE A 323 16.27 -5.99 -5.40
N LEU A 324 15.20 -6.45 -4.76
CA LEU A 324 15.29 -7.38 -3.63
C LEU A 324 15.48 -8.80 -4.16
N LYS A 325 16.66 -9.35 -3.91
CA LYS A 325 17.01 -10.73 -4.27
C LYS A 325 16.38 -11.70 -3.29
N PHE A 326 16.16 -12.94 -3.75
CA PHE A 326 15.67 -14.03 -2.90
C PHE A 326 16.54 -14.29 -1.66
N THR A 327 17.83 -13.96 -1.74
CA THR A 327 18.78 -14.05 -0.62
C THR A 327 18.62 -12.94 0.43
N GLY A 328 17.70 -11.98 0.23
CA GLY A 328 17.50 -10.80 1.07
C GLY A 328 18.42 -9.61 0.77
N GLY A 329 19.37 -9.77 -0.17
CA GLY A 329 20.24 -8.68 -0.61
C GLY A 329 19.55 -7.70 -1.55
N PHE A 330 19.99 -6.45 -1.55
CA PHE A 330 19.52 -5.42 -2.49
C PHE A 330 20.55 -5.17 -3.59
N GLU A 331 20.07 -5.09 -4.83
CA GLU A 331 20.82 -4.55 -5.96
C GLU A 331 20.34 -3.13 -6.26
N MET A 332 21.28 -2.21 -6.47
CA MET A 332 20.98 -0.80 -6.73
C MET A 332 20.47 -0.60 -8.17
N PRO A 333 19.53 0.35 -8.40
CA PRO A 333 19.04 0.64 -9.74
C PRO A 333 20.17 0.97 -10.72
N PRO A 334 20.11 0.52 -12.00
CA PRO A 334 21.18 0.75 -12.97
C PRO A 334 21.58 2.22 -13.14
N ALA A 335 20.60 3.14 -13.15
CA ALA A 335 20.85 4.57 -13.26
C ALA A 335 21.61 5.14 -12.06
N GLN A 336 21.31 4.66 -10.84
CA GLN A 336 22.03 5.05 -9.63
C GLN A 336 23.42 4.41 -9.58
N ALA A 337 23.57 3.16 -9.99
CA ALA A 337 24.85 2.48 -10.12
C ALA A 337 25.79 3.20 -11.10
N LYS A 338 25.26 3.68 -12.22
CA LYS A 338 26.01 4.48 -13.18
C LYS A 338 26.48 5.80 -12.57
N LYS A 339 25.59 6.56 -11.94
CA LYS A 339 25.94 7.82 -11.25
C LYS A 339 26.99 7.62 -10.15
N GLN A 340 26.89 6.53 -9.37
CA GLN A 340 27.86 6.24 -8.32
C GLN A 340 29.25 5.90 -8.88
N LYS A 341 29.29 5.13 -9.99
CA LYS A 341 30.54 4.85 -10.71
C LYS A 341 31.16 6.13 -11.29
N GLU A 342 30.36 6.98 -11.92
CA GLU A 342 30.81 8.27 -12.48
C GLU A 342 31.32 9.22 -11.39
N ALA A 343 30.65 9.29 -10.24
CA ALA A 343 31.09 10.09 -9.10
C ALA A 343 32.38 9.54 -8.46
N ALA A 344 32.56 8.22 -8.40
CA ALA A 344 33.79 7.60 -7.91
C ALA A 344 34.99 7.86 -8.85
N VAL A 345 34.76 7.85 -10.17
CA VAL A 345 35.77 8.22 -11.17
C VAL A 345 36.13 9.70 -11.08
N SER A 346 35.14 10.58 -10.87
CA SER A 346 35.35 12.03 -10.69
C SER A 346 36.13 12.38 -9.41
N LYS A 347 35.94 11.63 -8.31
CA LYS A 347 36.74 11.81 -7.08
C LYS A 347 38.18 11.34 -7.22
N ASN A 348 38.44 10.38 -8.12
CA ASN A 348 39.79 9.89 -8.42
C ASN A 348 40.52 10.74 -9.49
N THR A 349 39.89 11.80 -9.99
CA THR A 349 40.46 12.70 -11.02
C THR A 349 40.66 14.14 -10.53
N GLU A 350 40.52 14.44 -9.23
CA GLU A 350 41.01 15.71 -8.67
C GLU A 350 42.55 15.72 -8.68
N PRO A 351 43.21 16.67 -9.38
CA PRO A 351 44.66 16.77 -9.37
C PRO A 351 45.13 17.51 -8.11
N GLY A 352 45.98 16.85 -7.33
CA GLY A 352 46.89 17.51 -6.40
C GLY A 352 46.50 17.48 -4.92
N LYS A 353 46.79 16.35 -4.27
CA LYS A 353 47.57 16.37 -3.02
C LYS A 353 48.57 15.24 -3.06
N GLU A 354 49.83 15.59 -3.32
CA GLU A 354 50.97 14.71 -3.06
C GLU A 354 50.90 14.24 -1.61
N SER A 355 50.69 12.94 -1.42
CA SER A 355 50.96 12.30 -0.15
C SER A 355 52.48 12.22 0.02
N VAL A 356 53.02 13.10 0.87
CA VAL A 356 54.37 13.01 1.40
C VAL A 356 54.57 11.61 2.02
N PRO A 357 55.64 10.87 1.69
CA PRO A 357 55.88 9.57 2.28
C PRO A 357 56.34 9.74 3.74
N VAL A 358 55.51 9.36 4.69
CA VAL A 358 55.94 9.21 6.08
C VAL A 358 56.51 7.80 6.25
N SER A 359 57.84 7.74 6.26
CA SER A 359 58.62 6.65 6.83
C SER A 359 58.37 6.52 8.34
N GLY A 360 58.11 5.32 8.82
CA GLY A 360 58.10 5.03 10.27
C GLY A 360 57.33 3.75 10.58
N GLY A 361 58.05 2.68 10.90
CA GLY A 361 57.49 1.36 11.17
C GLY A 361 56.68 1.28 12.47
N VAL A 362 55.91 0.21 12.61
CA VAL A 362 56.17 -0.91 13.54
C VAL A 362 55.15 -2.00 13.20
N VAL A 363 55.65 -3.19 12.89
CA VAL A 363 54.87 -4.42 12.75
C VAL A 363 54.39 -4.84 14.14
N ARG A 364 53.08 -5.03 14.31
CA ARG A 364 52.52 -5.95 15.30
C ARG A 364 51.48 -6.84 14.65
N GLN A 365 51.91 -8.06 14.32
CA GLN A 365 51.03 -9.21 14.20
C GLN A 365 50.33 -9.43 15.55
N VAL A 366 49.01 -9.55 15.54
CA VAL A 366 48.29 -10.33 16.55
C VAL A 366 47.28 -11.21 15.85
N ALA A 367 47.53 -12.51 15.93
CA ALA A 367 46.68 -13.58 15.42
C ALA A 367 45.39 -13.70 16.23
N PHE A 368 44.26 -13.90 15.55
CA PHE A 368 43.03 -14.36 16.19
C PHE A 368 42.96 -15.89 16.11
N GLN A 369 43.12 -16.54 17.26
CA GLN A 369 42.81 -17.96 17.46
C GLN A 369 41.29 -18.13 17.57
N TYR A 370 40.73 -19.00 16.73
CA TYR A 370 39.38 -19.54 16.87
C TYR A 370 39.34 -20.57 18.00
N GLY A 371 38.54 -20.29 19.04
CA GLY A 371 38.19 -21.27 20.07
C GLY A 371 36.86 -21.96 19.75
N LYS A 372 36.92 -23.23 19.38
CA LYS A 372 35.82 -24.20 19.53
C LYS A 372 35.82 -24.74 20.96
N ASN A 373 34.63 -24.90 21.54
CA ASN A 373 34.20 -25.95 22.49
C ASN A 373 32.76 -25.58 22.88
N ARG A 374 31.74 -26.45 22.78
CA ARG A 374 31.69 -27.90 22.91
C ARG A 374 30.84 -28.56 21.84
#